data_AF-A0A7J2JFE8-F1
#
_entry.id   AF-A0A7J2JFE8-F1
#
_cell.length_a   1.000
_cell.length_b   1.000
_cell.length_c   1.000
_cell.angle_alpha   90.00
_cell.angle_beta   90.00
_cell.angle_gamma   90.00
#
_symmetry.space_group_name_H-M   'P 1'
#
loop_
_entity.id
_entity.type
_entity.pdbx_description
1 polymer ?
#
loop_
_entity_poly.entity_id
_entity_poly.type
_entity_poly.pdbx_seq_one_letter_code
_entity_poly.pdbx_strand_id
1 'polypeptide(L)'
;MGLKIICVAGMPGAGKSVFASVAKEFSIPVITMGDAIRIEASRRGIPQTPETLGALMLELRREEGPEAVAKRCLELLPENSKAVVIEGVRSLEELEYFKKHCNQLHLVA
;
A
#
# COMPACT_ATOMS: atom_id res chain seq x y z
N MET A 1 3.95 11.96 19.17
CA MET A 1 4.29 12.19 17.74
C MET A 1 3.39 11.28 16.93
N GLY A 2 2.69 11.81 15.93
CA GLY A 2 1.71 11.08 15.13
C GLY A 2 2.30 10.33 13.94
N LEU A 3 1.57 9.37 13.40
CA LEU A 3 1.95 8.61 12.19
C LEU A 3 1.88 9.51 10.95
N LYS A 4 2.95 9.50 10.14
CA LYS A 4 2.97 10.11 8.80
C LYS A 4 2.88 9.04 7.72
N ILE A 5 1.97 9.21 6.76
CA ILE A 5 1.85 8.31 5.61
C ILE A 5 2.22 9.07 4.34
N ILE A 6 3.19 8.53 3.60
CA ILE A 6 3.64 9.04 2.31
C ILE A 6 3.14 8.07 1.25
N CYS A 7 2.09 8.46 0.54
CA CYS A 7 1.49 7.70 -0.54
C CYS A 7 2.22 8.00 -1.85
N VAL A 8 2.62 6.96 -2.58
CA VAL A 8 3.26 7.10 -3.90
C VAL A 8 2.33 6.51 -4.96
N ALA A 9 1.89 7.35 -5.88
CA ALA A 9 1.13 6.97 -7.06
C ALA A 9 1.99 7.11 -8.31
N GLY A 10 1.56 6.50 -9.41
CA GLY A 10 2.26 6.58 -10.69
C GLY A 10 2.14 5.30 -11.52
N MET A 11 2.20 5.45 -12.84
CA MET A 11 2.09 4.35 -13.80
C MET A 11 3.27 3.35 -13.67
N PRO A 12 3.13 2.11 -14.16
CA PRO A 12 4.27 1.21 -14.33
C PRO A 12 5.43 1.91 -15.05
N GLY A 13 6.66 1.75 -14.57
CA GLY A 13 7.84 2.43 -15.14
C GLY A 13 8.05 3.89 -14.72
N ALA A 14 7.13 4.50 -13.96
CA ALA A 14 7.22 5.91 -13.55
C ALA A 14 8.28 6.22 -12.46
N GLY A 15 9.20 5.30 -12.17
CA GLY A 15 10.28 5.51 -11.19
C GLY A 15 9.87 5.40 -9.71
N LYS A 16 8.63 4.98 -9.39
CA LYS A 16 8.17 4.76 -8.00
C LYS A 16 9.12 3.90 -7.15
N SER A 17 9.71 2.87 -7.75
CA SER A 17 10.66 2.00 -7.06
C SER A 17 11.96 2.71 -6.66
N VAL A 18 12.35 3.77 -7.37
CA VAL A 18 13.49 4.63 -6.98
C VAL A 18 13.16 5.38 -5.69
N PHE A 19 11.95 5.95 -5.60
CA PHE A 19 11.47 6.61 -4.39
C PHE A 19 11.45 5.64 -3.19
N ALA A 20 10.95 4.42 -3.41
CA ALA A 20 10.95 3.37 -2.39
C ALA A 20 12.38 3.02 -1.91
N SER A 21 13.35 2.94 -2.81
CA SER A 21 14.76 2.68 -2.43
C SER A 21 15.32 3.80 -1.56
N VAL A 22 15.12 5.07 -1.94
CA VAL A 22 15.57 6.22 -1.14
C VAL A 22 14.90 6.22 0.24
N ALA A 23 13.60 5.94 0.33
CA ALA A 23 12.91 5.88 1.62
C ALA A 23 13.53 4.85 2.58
N LYS A 24 13.97 3.70 2.06
CA LYS A 24 14.66 2.67 2.85
C LYS A 24 16.00 3.16 3.40
N GLU A 25 16.74 3.98 2.64
CA GLU A 25 18.01 4.59 3.10
C GLU A 25 17.78 5.50 4.32
N PHE A 26 16.61 6.14 4.42
CA PHE A 26 16.19 6.94 5.58
C PHE A 26 15.57 6.11 6.71
N SER A 27 15.66 4.77 6.66
CA SER A 27 15.03 3.86 7.62
C SER A 27 13.50 4.05 7.74
N ILE A 28 12.85 4.52 6.66
CA ILE A 28 11.40 4.62 6.61
C ILE A 28 10.86 3.30 6.04
N PRO A 29 9.94 2.61 6.75
CA PRO A 29 9.29 1.41 6.24
C PRO A 29 8.60 1.68 4.91
N VAL A 30 8.74 0.74 3.97
CA VAL A 30 8.06 0.78 2.67
C VAL A 30 7.14 -0.42 2.57
N ILE A 31 5.85 -0.15 2.34
CA ILE A 31 4.82 -1.16 2.11
C ILE A 31 4.30 -0.95 0.70
N THR A 32 4.39 -1.97 -0.15
CA THR A 32 3.76 -1.89 -1.47
C THR A 32 2.37 -2.50 -1.41
N MET A 33 1.38 -1.87 -2.05
CA MET A 33 0.03 -2.42 -2.17
C MET A 33 0.05 -3.83 -2.79
N GLY A 34 1.01 -4.11 -3.67
CA GLY A 34 1.20 -5.43 -4.26
C GLY A 34 1.64 -6.49 -3.25
N ASP A 35 2.41 -6.14 -2.23
CA ASP A 35 2.84 -7.07 -1.19
C ASP A 35 1.67 -7.48 -0.30
N ALA A 36 0.77 -6.54 0.03
CA ALA A 36 -0.47 -6.86 0.74
C ALA A 36 -1.31 -7.90 -0.03
N ILE A 37 -1.40 -7.78 -1.36
CA ILE A 37 -2.10 -8.76 -2.20
C ILE A 37 -1.35 -10.10 -2.26
N ARG A 38 -0.01 -10.10 -2.36
CA ARG A 38 0.79 -11.33 -2.36
C ARG A 38 0.68 -12.10 -1.04
N ILE A 39 0.64 -11.39 0.08
CA ILE A 39 0.42 -11.99 1.40
C ILE A 39 -0.96 -12.63 1.46
N GLU A 40 -2.01 -11.92 1.03
CA GLU A 40 -3.37 -12.46 0.99
C GLU A 40 -3.50 -13.66 0.03
N ALA A 41 -2.86 -13.59 -1.15
CA ALA A 41 -2.82 -14.71 -2.09
C ALA A 41 -2.17 -15.94 -1.48
N SER A 42 -1.04 -15.76 -0.77
CA SER A 42 -0.37 -16.85 -0.04
C SER A 42 -1.28 -17.47 1.01
N ARG A 43 -2.00 -16.64 1.77
CA ARG A 43 -2.96 -17.07 2.80
C ARG A 43 -4.11 -17.90 2.21
N ARG A 44 -4.55 -17.57 0.99
CA ARG A 44 -5.62 -18.28 0.27
C ARG A 44 -5.12 -19.44 -0.61
N GLY A 45 -3.81 -19.69 -0.67
CA GLY A 45 -3.25 -20.70 -1.57
C GLY A 45 -3.41 -20.37 -3.07
N ILE A 46 -3.56 -19.09 -3.41
CA ILE A 46 -3.72 -18.62 -4.80
C ILE A 46 -2.33 -18.49 -5.45
N PRO A 47 -2.09 -19.03 -6.66
CA PRO A 47 -0.85 -18.83 -7.39
C PRO A 47 -0.53 -17.34 -7.55
N GLN A 48 0.74 -16.94 -7.43
CA GLN A 48 1.13 -15.52 -7.49
C GLN A 48 1.53 -15.07 -8.90
N THR A 49 0.61 -15.17 -9.87
CA THR A 49 0.83 -14.61 -11.22
C THR A 49 0.21 -13.22 -11.33
N PRO A 50 0.62 -12.37 -12.29
CA PRO A 50 0.01 -11.05 -12.48
C PRO A 50 -1.51 -11.10 -12.65
N GLU A 51 -2.02 -12.11 -13.34
CA GLU A 51 -3.44 -12.31 -13.64
C GLU A 51 -4.22 -12.64 -12.37
N THR A 52 -3.74 -13.60 -11.58
CA THR A 52 -4.40 -14.03 -10.34
C THR A 52 -4.33 -12.96 -9.25
N LEU A 53 -3.19 -12.27 -9.12
CA LEU A 53 -3.04 -11.16 -8.18
C LEU A 53 -3.92 -9.97 -8.56
N GLY A 54 -4.03 -9.66 -9.86
CA GLY A 54 -4.94 -8.64 -10.37
C GLY A 54 -6.41 -8.98 -10.08
N ALA A 55 -6.81 -10.23 -10.34
CA ALA A 55 -8.15 -10.73 -10.05
C ALA A 55 -8.47 -10.67 -8.55
N LEU A 56 -7.56 -11.15 -7.69
CA LEU A 56 -7.71 -11.09 -6.23
C LEU A 56 -7.85 -9.64 -5.75
N MET A 57 -7.04 -8.72 -6.28
CA MET A 57 -7.12 -7.31 -5.91
C MET A 57 -8.49 -6.69 -6.24
N LEU A 58 -9.08 -7.05 -7.39
CA LEU A 58 -10.43 -6.59 -7.77
C LEU A 58 -11.52 -7.26 -6.92
N GLU A 59 -11.38 -8.56 -6.65
CA GLU A 59 -12.27 -9.33 -5.77
C GLU A 59 -12.35 -8.71 -4.37
N LEU A 60 -11.20 -8.44 -3.75
CA LEU A 60 -11.13 -7.80 -2.44
C LEU A 60 -11.85 -6.45 -2.42
N ARG A 61 -11.69 -5.63 -3.47
CA ARG A 61 -12.39 -4.35 -3.54
C ARG A 61 -13.90 -4.49 -3.70
N ARG A 62 -14.33 -5.50 -4.45
CA ARG A 62 -15.75 -5.81 -4.66
C ARG A 62 -16.41 -6.29 -3.36
N GLU A 63 -15.71 -7.11 -2.58
CA GLU A 63 -16.27 -7.79 -1.40
C GLU A 63 -16.14 -6.97 -0.11
N GLU A 64 -15.02 -6.26 0.06
CA GLU A 64 -14.67 -5.61 1.32
C GLU A 64 -14.59 -4.06 1.22
N GLY A 65 -14.88 -3.53 0.03
CA GLY A 65 -14.90 -2.11 -0.28
C GLY A 65 -13.67 -1.60 -1.03
N PRO A 66 -13.76 -0.44 -1.71
CA PRO A 66 -12.69 0.11 -2.54
C PRO A 66 -11.36 0.33 -1.80
N GLU A 67 -11.41 0.51 -0.47
CA GLU A 67 -10.27 0.69 0.42
C GLU A 67 -9.65 -0.62 0.96
N ALA A 68 -10.15 -1.79 0.55
CA ALA A 68 -9.76 -3.10 1.11
C ALA A 68 -8.24 -3.37 1.12
N VAL A 69 -7.52 -2.88 0.09
CA VAL A 69 -6.07 -3.04 0.00
C VAL A 69 -5.34 -2.08 0.95
N ALA A 70 -5.87 -0.86 1.12
CA ALA A 70 -5.32 0.11 2.07
C ALA A 70 -5.42 -0.38 3.52
N LYS A 71 -6.54 -1.02 3.89
CA LYS A 71 -6.72 -1.68 5.20
C LYS A 71 -5.57 -2.65 5.48
N ARG A 72 -5.34 -3.59 4.57
CA ARG A 72 -4.26 -4.59 4.66
C ARG A 72 -2.87 -3.97 4.71
N CYS A 73 -2.64 -2.85 4.00
CA CYS A 73 -1.35 -2.16 4.09
C CYS A 73 -1.07 -1.66 5.51
N LEU A 74 -2.07 -1.16 6.23
CA LEU A 74 -1.88 -0.70 7.61
C LEU A 74 -1.67 -1.86 8.59
N GLU A 75 -2.21 -3.04 8.32
CA GLU A 75 -1.95 -4.25 9.13
C GLU A 75 -0.48 -4.71 9.05
N LEU A 76 0.23 -4.34 7.97
CA LEU A 76 1.65 -4.64 7.77
C LEU A 76 2.59 -3.58 8.38
N LEU A 77 2.04 -2.50 8.96
CA LEU A 77 2.83 -1.42 9.52
C LEU A 77 3.56 -1.89 10.79
N PRO A 78 4.89 -1.73 10.88
CA PRO A 78 5.61 -2.05 12.10
C PRO A 78 5.12 -1.20 13.28
N GLU A 79 5.01 -1.80 14.45
CA GLU A 79 4.64 -1.10 15.68
C GLU A 79 5.55 0.11 15.93
N ASN A 80 4.98 1.20 16.47
CA ASN A 80 5.69 2.44 16.78
C ASN A 80 6.31 3.18 15.57
N SER A 81 5.96 2.79 14.34
CA SER A 81 6.37 3.52 13.13
C SER A 81 5.89 4.97 13.19
N LYS A 82 6.81 5.93 13.06
CA LYS A 82 6.49 7.36 13.00
C LYS A 82 6.18 7.83 11.58
N ALA A 83 6.67 7.10 10.57
CA ALA A 83 6.42 7.36 9.17
C ALA A 83 6.38 6.03 8.40
N VAL A 84 5.67 6.02 7.26
CA VAL A 84 5.64 4.90 6.33
C VAL A 84 5.44 5.41 4.91
N VAL A 85 6.09 4.76 3.94
CA VAL A 85 5.80 4.93 2.52
C VAL A 85 4.87 3.80 2.07
N ILE A 86 3.76 4.17 1.43
CA ILE A 86 2.83 3.24 0.80
C ILE A 86 2.91 3.42 -0.71
N GLU A 87 3.46 2.42 -1.41
CA GLU A 87 3.63 2.45 -2.86
C GLU A 87 2.43 1.80 -3.57
N GLY A 88 1.96 2.45 -4.63
CA GLY A 88 1.01 1.88 -5.57
C GLY A 88 -0.44 2.17 -5.24
N VAL A 89 -0.70 3.32 -4.59
CA VAL A 89 -2.06 3.82 -4.38
C VAL A 89 -2.75 4.06 -5.72
N ARG A 90 -4.01 3.63 -5.85
CA ARG A 90 -4.76 3.59 -7.12
C ARG A 90 -6.09 4.34 -7.08
N SER A 91 -6.57 4.75 -5.91
CA SER A 91 -7.89 5.34 -5.75
C SER A 91 -7.94 6.40 -4.65
N LEU A 92 -8.96 7.27 -4.71
CA LEU A 92 -9.18 8.30 -3.68
C LEU A 92 -9.68 7.67 -2.38
N GLU A 93 -10.41 6.56 -2.46
CA GLU A 93 -10.95 5.83 -1.33
C GLU A 93 -9.83 5.24 -0.46
N GLU A 94 -8.76 4.72 -1.09
CA GLU A 94 -7.53 4.31 -0.38
C GLU A 94 -6.86 5.51 0.33
N LEU A 95 -6.79 6.68 -0.33
CA LEU A 95 -6.22 7.90 0.28
C LEU A 95 -7.06 8.40 1.47
N GLU A 96 -8.38 8.44 1.32
CA GLU A 96 -9.30 8.84 2.39
C GLU A 96 -9.25 7.85 3.56
N TYR A 97 -9.07 6.56 3.29
CA TYR A 97 -8.80 5.59 4.33
C TYR A 97 -7.51 5.92 5.10
N PHE A 98 -6.38 6.13 4.40
CA PHE A 98 -5.12 6.48 5.07
C PHE A 98 -5.21 7.79 5.85
N LYS A 99 -5.87 8.80 5.30
CA LYS A 99 -6.09 10.10 5.94
C LYS A 99 -6.81 9.99 7.29
N LYS A 100 -7.76 9.04 7.41
CA LYS A 100 -8.46 8.77 8.68
C LYS A 100 -7.60 8.05 9.73
N HIS A 101 -6.50 7.42 9.32
CA HIS A 101 -5.66 6.57 10.17
C HIS A 101 -4.26 7.14 10.41
N CYS A 102 -4.01 8.39 10.01
CA CYS A 102 -2.73 9.05 10.19
C CYS A 102 -2.90 10.50 10.64
N ASN A 103 -1.81 11.11 11.10
CA ASN A 103 -1.80 12.51 11.49
C ASN A 103 -1.39 13.43 10.33
N GLN A 104 -0.61 12.92 9.39
CA GLN A 104 -0.17 13.65 8.20
C GLN A 104 -0.13 12.70 7.02
N LEU A 105 -0.75 13.10 5.91
CA LEU A 105 -0.72 12.39 4.65
C LEU A 105 -0.04 13.26 3.59
N HIS A 106 0.93 12.68 2.89
CA HIS A 106 1.56 13.27 1.72
C HIS A 106 1.31 12.36 0.50
N LEU A 107 0.91 12.93 -0.63
CA LEU A 107 0.80 12.22 -1.90
C LEU A 107 1.92 12.69 -2.82
N VAL A 108 2.65 11.72 -3.40
CA VAL A 108 3.67 11.93 -4.44
C VAL A 108 3.18 11.22 -5.70
N ALA A 109 3.08 11.94 -6.81
CA ALA A 109 2.53 11.44 -8.08
C ALA A 109 3.27 12.04 -9.28
#